data_AF-A0A645EQV5-F1
#
_entry.id   AF-A0A645EQV5-F1
#
_cell.length_a   1.000
_cell.length_b   1.000
_cell.length_c   1.000
_cell.angle_alpha   90.00
_cell.angle_beta   90.00
_cell.angle_gamma   90.00
#
_symmetry.space_group_name_H-M   'P 1'
#
loop_
_entity.id
_entity.type
_entity.pdbx_description
1 polymer ?
#
loop_
_entity_poly.entity_id
_entity_poly.type
_entity_poly.pdbx_seq_one_letter_code
_entity_poly.pdbx_strand_id
1 'polypeptide(L)'
;MGQDFENPWGLKTPKGEVKMMSALLDSAVFPGMQGGPLEHVIASKAVSFGEALDPEFKTYQAQVKRNAAVMAQAFADKGYKVVSGGTDNHIVLVDLRTKFPALTGKVAEKVLVEADITTNKNMVPFDSRSPFQTSGLRFGTPAITTRGAKESLMGDIVEMIDTVLADVENDKTIASVREKVNATMKQFPLFAW
;
A
#
# COMPACT_ATOMS: atom_id res chain seq x y z
N MET A 1 -21.11 -9.77 -6.50
CA MET A 1 -22.25 -10.41 -5.82
C MET A 1 -22.38 -11.91 -6.09
N GLY A 2 -21.49 -12.54 -6.89
CA GLY A 2 -21.65 -13.96 -7.21
C GLY A 2 -22.87 -14.16 -8.10
N GLN A 3 -23.84 -14.94 -7.65
CA GLN A 3 -25.14 -15.08 -8.31
C GLN A 3 -26.08 -13.94 -7.91
N ASP A 4 -26.90 -13.49 -8.85
CA ASP A 4 -27.89 -12.46 -8.58
C ASP A 4 -29.07 -13.00 -7.76
N PHE A 5 -29.71 -12.14 -6.96
CA PHE A 5 -30.77 -12.53 -6.03
C PHE A 5 -31.79 -11.40 -5.85
N GLU A 6 -33.00 -11.74 -5.39
CA GLU A 6 -34.04 -10.75 -5.08
C GLU A 6 -33.55 -9.79 -3.99
N ASN A 7 -33.83 -8.50 -4.14
CA ASN A 7 -33.39 -7.55 -3.14
C ASN A 7 -34.07 -7.81 -1.77
N PRO A 8 -33.33 -7.75 -0.65
CA PRO A 8 -33.84 -8.11 0.67
C PRO A 8 -34.84 -7.11 1.24
N TRP A 9 -35.04 -5.97 0.56
CA TRP A 9 -35.95 -4.90 0.98
C TRP A 9 -37.33 -4.97 0.30
N GLY A 10 -37.55 -5.98 -0.57
CA GLY A 10 -38.82 -6.13 -1.28
C GLY A 10 -39.15 -4.96 -2.20
N LEU A 11 -38.15 -4.18 -2.63
CA LEU A 11 -38.34 -3.06 -3.54
C LEU A 11 -38.81 -3.59 -4.89
N LYS A 12 -39.86 -2.99 -5.43
CA LYS A 12 -40.54 -3.47 -6.63
C LYS A 12 -40.32 -2.55 -7.83
N THR A 13 -40.43 -3.11 -9.02
CA THR A 13 -40.60 -2.36 -10.26
C THR A 13 -41.98 -1.70 -10.26
N PRO A 14 -42.25 -0.73 -11.16
CA PRO A 14 -43.59 -0.18 -11.33
C PRO A 14 -44.66 -1.24 -11.69
N LYS A 15 -44.25 -2.42 -12.17
CA LYS A 15 -45.13 -3.55 -12.47
C LYS A 15 -45.40 -4.47 -11.26
N GLY A 16 -44.81 -4.17 -10.10
CA GLY A 16 -45.01 -4.92 -8.86
C GLY A 16 -44.07 -6.13 -8.66
N GLU A 17 -43.15 -6.37 -9.60
CA GLU A 17 -42.14 -7.44 -9.52
C GLU A 17 -41.00 -7.01 -8.59
N VAL A 18 -40.47 -7.93 -7.79
CA VAL A 18 -39.33 -7.64 -6.91
C VAL A 18 -38.09 -7.38 -7.77
N LYS A 19 -37.40 -6.26 -7.54
CA LYS A 19 -36.15 -5.94 -8.25
C LYS A 19 -35.04 -6.91 -7.82
N MET A 20 -34.20 -7.32 -8.76
CA MET A 20 -32.96 -8.00 -8.42
C MET A 20 -31.98 -7.05 -7.75
N MET A 21 -31.07 -7.59 -6.94
CA MET A 21 -30.04 -6.80 -6.27
C MET A 21 -29.12 -6.11 -7.28
N SER A 22 -28.84 -6.73 -8.43
CA SER A 22 -28.08 -6.12 -9.54
C SER A 22 -28.73 -4.82 -10.03
N ALA A 23 -30.04 -4.85 -10.28
CA ALA A 23 -30.80 -3.68 -10.75
C ALA A 23 -30.76 -2.51 -9.74
N LEU A 24 -30.71 -2.81 -8.43
CA LEU A 24 -30.53 -1.78 -7.41
C LEU A 24 -29.13 -1.18 -7.44
N LEU A 25 -28.10 -2.01 -7.60
CA LEU A 25 -26.71 -1.55 -7.70
C LEU A 25 -26.48 -0.71 -8.97
N ASP A 26 -26.98 -1.18 -10.11
CA ASP A 26 -26.86 -0.49 -11.40
C ASP A 26 -27.57 0.87 -11.35
N SER A 27 -28.79 0.91 -10.80
CA SER A 27 -29.53 2.17 -10.67
C SER A 27 -28.90 3.15 -9.67
N ALA A 28 -28.26 2.65 -8.60
CA ALA A 28 -27.50 3.47 -7.67
C ALA A 28 -26.27 4.10 -8.33
N VAL A 29 -25.63 3.39 -9.26
CA VAL A 29 -24.53 3.92 -10.08
C VAL A 29 -25.05 4.95 -11.08
N PHE A 30 -25.98 4.55 -11.96
CA PHE A 30 -26.59 5.42 -12.96
C PHE A 30 -28.10 5.13 -13.04
N PRO A 31 -28.98 6.14 -12.91
CA PRO A 31 -28.69 7.58 -12.83
C PRO A 31 -28.43 8.11 -11.40
N GLY A 32 -28.20 7.23 -10.41
CA GLY A 32 -28.15 7.61 -9.00
C GLY A 32 -27.01 8.57 -8.63
N MET A 33 -25.76 8.21 -8.90
CA MET A 33 -24.58 8.98 -8.47
C MET A 33 -23.73 9.51 -9.61
N GLN A 34 -23.68 8.79 -10.74
CA GLN A 34 -22.78 9.08 -11.85
C GLN A 34 -23.55 9.45 -13.12
N GLY A 35 -22.86 10.09 -14.05
CA GLY A 35 -23.35 10.42 -15.40
C GLY A 35 -22.81 9.45 -16.44
N GLY A 36 -22.23 9.98 -17.52
CA GLY A 36 -21.66 9.16 -18.59
C GLY A 36 -20.44 8.33 -18.15
N PRO A 37 -20.32 7.07 -18.58
CA PRO A 37 -19.18 6.21 -18.25
C PRO A 37 -17.87 6.70 -18.87
N LEU A 38 -16.75 6.38 -18.23
CA LEU A 38 -15.41 6.63 -18.76
C LEU A 38 -14.91 5.39 -19.52
N GLU A 39 -15.30 5.26 -20.78
CA GLU A 39 -15.04 4.06 -21.59
C GLU A 39 -13.55 3.71 -21.71
N HIS A 40 -12.66 4.70 -21.75
CA HIS A 40 -11.21 4.49 -21.76
C HIS A 40 -10.69 3.85 -20.46
N VAL A 41 -11.31 4.14 -19.31
CA VAL A 41 -10.99 3.50 -18.02
C VAL A 41 -11.60 2.09 -17.93
N ILE A 42 -12.76 1.88 -18.54
CA ILE A 42 -13.37 0.55 -18.61
C ILE A 42 -12.49 -0.37 -19.47
N ALA A 43 -12.03 0.12 -20.62
CA ALA A 43 -11.10 -0.60 -21.49
C ALA A 43 -9.77 -0.93 -20.78
N SER A 44 -9.18 0.01 -20.04
CA SER A 44 -7.92 -0.26 -19.32
C SER A 44 -8.10 -1.30 -18.20
N LYS A 45 -9.23 -1.27 -17.48
CA LYS A 45 -9.57 -2.31 -16.49
C LYS A 45 -9.71 -3.68 -17.14
N ALA A 46 -10.28 -3.77 -18.34
CA ALA A 46 -10.37 -5.04 -19.06
C ALA A 46 -8.99 -5.62 -19.38
N VAL A 47 -8.03 -4.77 -19.79
CA VAL A 47 -6.62 -5.17 -19.98
C VAL A 47 -6.02 -5.66 -18.67
N SER A 48 -6.14 -4.88 -17.58
CA SER A 48 -5.61 -5.28 -16.27
C SER A 48 -6.24 -6.56 -15.71
N PHE A 49 -7.52 -6.83 -15.99
CA PHE A 49 -8.14 -8.10 -15.62
C PHE A 49 -7.63 -9.26 -16.48
N GLY A 50 -7.30 -9.03 -17.75
CA GLY A 50 -6.59 -10.00 -18.58
C GLY A 50 -5.25 -10.38 -17.96
N GLU A 51 -4.41 -9.40 -17.65
CA GLU A 51 -3.11 -9.60 -17.00
C GLU A 51 -3.24 -10.29 -15.63
N ALA A 52 -4.26 -9.93 -14.84
CA ALA A 52 -4.49 -10.55 -13.53
C ALA A 52 -4.92 -12.02 -13.61
N LEU A 53 -5.42 -12.48 -14.76
CA LEU A 53 -5.76 -13.88 -15.02
C LEU A 53 -4.55 -14.70 -15.48
N ASP A 54 -3.44 -14.07 -15.87
CA ASP A 54 -2.23 -14.78 -16.25
C ASP A 54 -1.62 -15.53 -15.06
N PRO A 55 -1.14 -16.78 -15.24
CA PRO A 55 -0.53 -17.55 -14.15
C PRO A 55 0.65 -16.84 -13.48
N GLU A 56 1.36 -16.00 -14.22
CA GLU A 56 2.48 -15.21 -13.72
C GLU A 56 2.05 -14.20 -12.65
N PHE A 57 0.84 -13.62 -12.76
CA PHE A 57 0.31 -12.71 -11.75
C PHE A 57 0.18 -13.37 -10.38
N LYS A 58 -0.13 -14.67 -10.33
CA LYS A 58 -0.16 -15.43 -9.06
C LYS A 58 1.24 -15.54 -8.45
N THR A 59 2.27 -15.73 -9.27
CA THR A 59 3.68 -15.76 -8.83
C THR A 59 4.12 -14.39 -8.31
N TYR A 60 3.76 -13.32 -9.03
CA TYR A 60 3.96 -11.94 -8.61
C TYR A 60 3.31 -11.66 -7.25
N GLN A 61 2.03 -11.98 -7.07
CA GLN A 61 1.32 -11.76 -5.81
C GLN A 61 1.92 -12.57 -4.64
N ALA A 62 2.42 -13.77 -4.90
CA ALA A 62 3.15 -14.54 -3.89
C ALA A 62 4.48 -13.86 -3.51
N GLN A 63 5.20 -13.28 -4.48
CA GLN A 63 6.42 -12.51 -4.24
C GLN A 63 6.13 -11.24 -3.42
N VAL A 64 5.07 -10.51 -3.73
CA VAL A 64 4.62 -9.33 -2.96
C VAL A 64 4.46 -9.67 -1.48
N LYS A 65 3.80 -10.79 -1.17
CA LYS A 65 3.60 -11.27 0.20
C LYS A 65 4.92 -11.66 0.88
N ARG A 66 5.80 -12.39 0.19
CA ARG A 66 7.11 -12.78 0.76
C ARG A 66 7.97 -11.55 1.06
N ASN A 67 8.01 -10.60 0.14
CA ASN A 67 8.69 -9.32 0.35
C ASN A 67 8.13 -8.58 1.59
N ALA A 68 6.80 -8.53 1.74
CA ALA A 68 6.18 -7.85 2.89
C ALA A 68 6.51 -8.53 4.21
N ALA A 69 6.52 -9.87 4.25
CA ALA A 69 6.90 -10.64 5.44
C ALA A 69 8.36 -10.38 5.86
N VAL A 70 9.30 -10.39 4.91
CA VAL A 70 10.72 -10.12 5.20
C VAL A 70 10.93 -8.67 5.59
N MET A 71 10.25 -7.72 4.96
CA MET A 71 10.29 -6.30 5.36
C MET A 71 9.76 -6.10 6.78
N ALA A 72 8.66 -6.75 7.14
CA ALA A 72 8.11 -6.70 8.50
C ALA A 72 9.12 -7.25 9.53
N GLN A 73 9.74 -8.39 9.24
CA GLN A 73 10.76 -8.97 10.11
C GLN A 73 11.95 -8.03 10.27
N ALA A 74 12.47 -7.46 9.17
CA ALA A 74 13.58 -6.52 9.21
C ALA A 74 13.27 -5.27 10.08
N PHE A 75 12.05 -4.75 10.02
CA PHE A 75 11.62 -3.67 10.92
C PHE A 75 11.58 -4.12 12.38
N ALA A 76 11.05 -5.31 12.67
CA ALA A 76 11.03 -5.85 14.02
C ALA A 76 12.45 -6.05 14.58
N ASP A 77 13.37 -6.58 13.77
CA ASP A 77 14.79 -6.79 14.12
C ASP A 77 15.51 -5.46 14.41
N LYS A 78 15.09 -4.39 13.74
CA LYS A 78 15.55 -3.02 14.00
C LYS A 78 14.90 -2.38 15.24
N GLY A 79 14.00 -3.06 15.94
CA GLY A 79 13.36 -2.56 17.16
C GLY A 79 12.14 -1.67 16.92
N TYR A 80 11.59 -1.63 15.71
CA TYR A 80 10.29 -1.01 15.46
C TYR A 80 9.18 -1.93 15.93
N LYS A 81 8.09 -1.34 16.42
CA LYS A 81 6.87 -2.10 16.69
C LYS A 81 6.08 -2.25 15.40
N VAL A 82 6.12 -3.44 14.80
CA VAL A 82 5.23 -3.80 13.70
C VAL A 82 3.83 -4.05 14.28
N VAL A 83 2.82 -3.30 13.80
CA VAL A 83 1.43 -3.50 14.23
C VAL A 83 1.00 -4.92 13.88
N SER A 84 0.31 -5.59 14.80
CA SER A 84 -0.06 -7.02 14.74
C SER A 84 1.11 -8.04 14.78
N GLY A 85 2.36 -7.58 14.90
CA GLY A 85 3.54 -8.45 15.01
C GLY A 85 4.07 -9.01 13.69
N GLY A 86 3.47 -8.63 12.55
CA GLY A 86 3.86 -9.11 11.22
C GLY A 86 2.92 -8.60 10.13
N THR A 87 2.79 -9.36 9.04
CA THR A 87 1.80 -9.11 7.98
C THR A 87 1.45 -10.40 7.23
N ASP A 88 0.18 -10.53 6.85
CA ASP A 88 -0.33 -11.61 5.99
C ASP A 88 -0.65 -11.11 4.56
N ASN A 89 -0.39 -9.83 4.29
CA ASN A 89 -0.72 -9.17 3.02
C ASN A 89 0.48 -8.39 2.46
N HIS A 90 0.22 -7.29 1.76
CA HIS A 90 1.21 -6.51 1.01
C HIS A 90 1.70 -5.26 1.75
N ILE A 91 1.18 -5.00 2.96
CA ILE A 91 1.43 -3.79 3.74
C ILE A 91 2.14 -4.14 5.06
N VAL A 92 3.05 -3.27 5.48
CA VAL A 92 3.65 -3.25 6.82
C VAL A 92 3.34 -1.92 7.48
N LEU A 93 2.73 -1.95 8.67
CA LEU A 93 2.45 -0.76 9.47
C LEU A 93 3.37 -0.77 10.69
N VAL A 94 4.19 0.27 10.83
CA VAL A 94 5.13 0.41 11.96
C VAL A 94 4.71 1.56 12.87
N ASP A 95 4.79 1.35 14.18
CA ASP A 95 4.67 2.38 15.21
C ASP A 95 6.07 2.88 15.58
N LEU A 96 6.32 4.16 15.32
CA LEU A 96 7.62 4.79 15.54
C LEU A 96 7.92 4.98 17.03
N ARG A 97 6.89 5.07 17.89
CA ARG A 97 7.06 5.51 19.28
C ARG A 97 7.92 4.57 20.12
N THR A 98 8.00 3.29 19.76
CA THR A 98 8.81 2.30 20.48
C THR A 98 10.31 2.57 20.31
N LYS A 99 10.73 3.03 19.13
CA LYS A 99 12.14 3.30 18.84
C LYS A 99 12.49 4.79 18.92
N PHE A 100 11.59 5.65 18.44
CA PHE A 100 11.73 7.10 18.39
C PHE A 100 10.51 7.79 19.03
N PRO A 101 10.44 7.88 20.37
CA PRO A 101 9.25 8.37 21.09
C PRO A 101 8.78 9.77 20.70
N ALA A 102 9.71 10.64 20.28
CA ALA A 102 9.41 12.02 19.88
C ALA A 102 9.15 12.18 18.37
N LEU A 103 9.57 11.22 17.54
CA LEU A 103 9.49 11.35 16.10
C LEU A 103 8.05 11.17 15.62
N THR A 104 7.51 12.19 14.96
CA THR A 104 6.17 12.16 14.36
C THR A 104 6.18 11.51 12.98
N GLY A 105 5.07 10.87 12.60
CA GLY A 105 4.91 10.33 11.25
C GLY A 105 5.04 11.41 10.18
N LYS A 106 4.58 12.64 10.46
CA LYS A 106 4.74 13.81 9.59
C LYS A 106 6.21 14.16 9.31
N VAL A 107 7.05 14.21 10.34
CA VAL A 107 8.48 14.48 10.16
C VAL A 107 9.15 13.32 9.44
N ALA A 108 8.88 12.09 9.89
CA ALA A 108 9.44 10.88 9.31
C ALA A 108 9.12 10.71 7.81
N GLU A 109 7.87 10.92 7.40
CA GLU A 109 7.45 10.89 6.00
C GLU A 109 8.20 11.95 5.17
N LYS A 110 8.33 13.18 5.70
CA LYS A 110 9.02 14.28 5.00
C LYS A 110 10.50 13.94 4.73
N VAL A 111 11.23 13.51 5.76
CA VAL A 111 12.68 13.25 5.63
C VAL A 111 12.96 11.99 4.79
N LEU A 112 12.06 10.99 4.81
CA LEU A 112 12.17 9.84 3.92
C LEU A 112 11.93 10.24 2.46
N VAL A 113 10.97 11.13 2.18
CA VAL A 113 10.80 11.70 0.83
C VAL A 113 12.05 12.46 0.38
N GLU A 114 12.67 13.21 1.28
CA GLU A 114 13.96 13.85 1.00
C GLU A 114 15.06 12.82 0.72
N ALA A 115 14.97 11.59 1.22
CA ALA A 115 15.90 10.50 0.89
C ALA A 115 15.48 9.68 -0.36
N ASP A 116 14.51 10.15 -1.16
CA ASP A 116 13.87 9.41 -2.27
C ASP A 116 13.17 8.10 -1.86
N ILE A 117 12.73 8.00 -0.60
CA ILE A 117 11.94 6.90 -0.07
C ILE A 117 10.50 7.37 0.14
N THR A 118 9.60 6.95 -0.74
CA THR A 118 8.18 7.31 -0.63
C THR A 118 7.43 6.35 0.29
N THR A 119 6.81 6.89 1.32
CA THR A 119 5.94 6.18 2.26
C THR A 119 4.78 7.09 2.67
N ASN A 120 3.87 6.60 3.52
CA ASN A 120 2.78 7.40 4.05
C ASN A 120 2.78 7.39 5.58
N LYS A 121 2.67 8.57 6.19
CA LYS A 121 2.37 8.70 7.62
C LYS A 121 0.98 8.15 7.90
N ASN A 122 0.86 7.33 8.93
CA ASN A 122 -0.39 6.66 9.25
C ASN A 122 -0.61 6.62 10.75
N MET A 123 -1.87 6.63 11.16
CA MET A 123 -2.23 6.38 12.55
C MET A 123 -1.99 4.91 12.90
N VAL A 124 -1.77 4.66 14.18
CA VAL A 124 -1.57 3.32 14.76
C VAL A 124 -2.59 3.07 15.87
N PRO A 125 -2.77 1.83 16.34
CA PRO A 125 -3.64 1.58 17.49
C PRO A 125 -3.23 2.42 18.71
N PHE A 126 -4.22 3.06 19.34
CA PHE A 126 -4.02 3.95 20.48
C PHE A 126 -3.01 5.08 20.18
N ASP A 127 -3.08 5.65 18.98
CA ASP A 127 -2.28 6.83 18.63
C ASP A 127 -2.67 8.01 19.53
N SER A 128 -1.71 8.53 20.27
CA SER A 128 -1.90 9.71 21.13
C SER A 128 -1.77 11.02 20.36
N ARG A 129 -1.32 10.98 19.11
CA ARG A 129 -1.11 12.15 18.25
C ARG A 129 -2.26 12.34 17.28
N SER A 130 -2.41 13.57 16.81
CA SER A 130 -3.47 13.93 15.85
C SER A 130 -3.28 13.25 14.49
N PRO A 131 -4.34 13.14 13.67
CA PRO A 131 -4.24 12.64 12.29
C PRO A 131 -3.27 13.43 11.39
N PHE A 132 -2.94 14.68 11.74
CA PHE A 132 -1.97 15.50 11.01
C PHE A 132 -0.50 15.18 11.34
N GLN A 133 -0.24 14.63 12.53
CA GLN A 133 1.11 14.29 13.00
C GLN A 133 1.39 12.81 12.89
N THR A 134 0.46 11.98 13.38
CA THR A 134 0.50 10.52 13.50
C THR A 134 1.75 9.95 14.20
N SER A 135 1.69 8.66 14.53
CA SER A 135 2.78 7.94 15.18
C SER A 135 3.36 6.78 14.38
N GLY A 136 2.83 6.48 13.20
CA GLY A 136 3.32 5.40 12.37
C GLY A 136 3.59 5.75 10.92
N LEU A 137 4.19 4.78 10.24
CA LEU A 137 4.42 4.78 8.80
C LEU A 137 3.85 3.50 8.19
N ARG A 138 3.27 3.60 7.00
CA ARG A 138 2.74 2.46 6.25
C ARG A 138 3.54 2.23 4.98
N PHE A 139 4.19 1.07 4.91
CA PHE A 139 4.95 0.62 3.74
C PHE A 139 4.17 -0.45 2.98
N GLY A 140 4.42 -0.55 1.67
CA GLY A 140 3.86 -1.59 0.83
C GLY A 140 4.88 -2.10 -0.17
N THR A 141 4.84 -3.38 -0.47
CA THR A 141 5.78 -4.05 -1.39
C THR A 141 5.33 -4.18 -2.86
N PRO A 142 4.08 -3.92 -3.31
CA PRO A 142 3.70 -4.11 -4.72
C PRO A 142 4.61 -3.35 -5.70
N ALA A 143 4.78 -2.04 -5.53
CA ALA A 143 5.50 -1.20 -6.49
C ALA A 143 6.96 -1.63 -6.69
N ILE A 144 7.69 -1.92 -5.62
CA ILE A 144 9.09 -2.39 -5.72
C ILE A 144 9.16 -3.81 -6.27
N THR A 145 8.15 -4.65 -5.98
CA THR A 145 8.08 -6.02 -6.52
C THR A 145 7.81 -5.99 -8.03
N THR A 146 6.96 -5.08 -8.52
CA THR A 146 6.74 -4.84 -9.96
C THR A 146 8.03 -4.44 -10.67
N ARG A 147 8.95 -3.76 -9.98
CA ARG A 147 10.30 -3.45 -10.52
C ARG A 147 11.27 -4.63 -10.47
N GLY A 148 10.89 -5.75 -9.86
CA GLY A 148 11.71 -6.96 -9.75
C GLY A 148 12.41 -7.15 -8.39
N ALA A 149 12.12 -6.30 -7.39
CA ALA A 149 12.68 -6.49 -6.05
C ALA A 149 12.21 -7.82 -5.42
N LYS A 150 13.13 -8.46 -4.71
CA LYS A 150 12.92 -9.73 -3.99
C LYS A 150 13.29 -9.60 -2.52
N GLU A 151 13.11 -10.67 -1.76
CA GLU A 151 13.26 -10.74 -0.31
C GLU A 151 14.62 -10.20 0.15
N SER A 152 15.68 -10.52 -0.60
CA SER A 152 17.05 -10.10 -0.29
C SER A 152 17.25 -8.59 -0.21
N LEU A 153 16.41 -7.80 -0.90
CA LEU A 153 16.51 -6.33 -0.89
C LEU A 153 15.74 -5.70 0.28
N MET A 154 14.82 -6.43 0.93
CA MET A 154 13.92 -5.85 1.93
C MET A 154 14.70 -5.38 3.17
N GLY A 155 15.72 -6.13 3.58
CA GLY A 155 16.60 -5.74 4.69
C GLY A 155 17.35 -4.44 4.39
N ASP A 156 17.94 -4.30 3.20
CA ASP A 156 18.65 -3.09 2.78
C ASP A 156 17.72 -1.87 2.70
N ILE A 157 16.48 -2.05 2.25
CA ILE A 157 15.46 -0.98 2.24
C ILE A 157 15.16 -0.53 3.67
N VAL A 158 14.94 -1.47 4.58
CA VAL A 158 14.70 -1.15 6.00
C VAL A 158 15.92 -0.49 6.63
N GLU A 159 17.14 -0.89 6.28
CA GLU A 159 18.38 -0.25 6.73
C GLU A 159 18.45 1.22 6.29
N MET A 160 18.15 1.50 5.03
CA MET A 160 18.11 2.87 4.51
C MET A 160 17.06 3.71 5.23
N ILE A 161 15.88 3.15 5.48
CA ILE A 161 14.82 3.81 6.25
C ILE A 161 15.31 4.11 7.66
N ASP A 162 15.87 3.11 8.35
CA ASP A 162 16.35 3.22 9.71
C ASP A 162 17.45 4.27 9.86
N THR A 163 18.38 4.32 8.90
CA THR A 163 19.47 5.28 8.85
C THR A 163 18.94 6.72 8.79
N VAL A 164 17.93 6.99 7.95
CA VAL A 164 17.31 8.32 7.85
C VAL A 164 16.53 8.66 9.12
N LEU A 165 15.75 7.72 9.65
CA LEU A 165 14.91 7.97 10.82
C LEU A 165 15.71 8.12 12.13
N ALA A 166 16.93 7.58 12.18
CA ALA A 166 17.84 7.76 13.31
C ALA A 166 18.54 9.14 13.32
N ASP A 167 18.58 9.84 12.19
CA ASP A 167 19.35 11.08 12.01
C ASP A 167 18.59 12.11 11.15
N VAL A 168 17.35 12.39 11.55
CA VAL A 168 16.35 13.14 10.76
C VAL A 168 16.70 14.61 10.49
N GLU A 169 17.72 15.16 11.16
CA GLU A 169 18.18 16.54 10.99
C GLU A 169 19.50 16.64 10.21
N ASN A 170 20.10 15.51 9.82
CA ASN A 170 21.39 15.48 9.15
C ASN A 170 21.25 15.33 7.63
N ASP A 171 21.31 16.47 6.94
CA ASP A 171 21.24 16.54 5.48
C ASP A 171 22.29 15.68 4.78
N LYS A 172 23.46 15.45 5.39
CA LYS A 172 24.50 14.58 4.79
C LYS A 172 24.09 13.12 4.82
N THR A 173 23.49 12.67 5.93
CA THR A 173 22.95 11.31 6.06
C THR A 173 21.82 11.11 5.06
N ILE A 174 20.88 12.06 4.98
CA ILE A 174 19.75 12.02 4.04
C ILE A 174 20.24 11.98 2.59
N ALA A 175 21.20 12.84 2.21
CA ALA A 175 21.76 12.86 0.86
C ALA A 175 22.50 11.56 0.51
N SER A 176 23.28 11.02 1.45
CA SER A 176 23.99 9.75 1.23
C SER A 176 23.03 8.57 1.03
N VAL A 177 21.94 8.52 1.82
CA VAL A 177 20.89 7.51 1.63
C VAL A 177 20.18 7.71 0.30
N ARG A 178 19.87 8.94 -0.10
CA ARG A 178 19.29 9.27 -1.41
C ARG A 178 20.13 8.71 -2.56
N GLU A 179 21.44 8.92 -2.52
CA GLU A 179 22.37 8.37 -3.52
C GLU A 179 22.32 6.85 -3.56
N LYS A 180 22.32 6.20 -2.40
CA LYS A 180 22.22 4.73 -2.28
C LYS A 180 20.89 4.20 -2.83
N VAL A 181 19.75 4.83 -2.50
CA VAL A 181 18.43 4.49 -3.04
C VAL A 181 18.44 4.53 -4.56
N ASN A 182 18.94 5.62 -5.14
CA ASN A 182 19.01 5.79 -6.58
C ASN A 182 19.96 4.77 -7.24
N ALA A 183 21.13 4.52 -6.66
CA ALA A 183 22.09 3.54 -7.17
C ALA A 183 21.52 2.11 -7.15
N THR A 184 20.83 1.74 -6.07
CA THR A 184 20.14 0.45 -5.93
C THR A 184 19.03 0.33 -6.98
N MET A 185 18.12 1.31 -7.04
CA MET A 185 16.95 1.23 -7.90
C MET A 185 17.26 1.39 -9.40
N LYS A 186 18.43 1.93 -9.78
CA LYS A 186 18.91 1.93 -11.19
C LYS A 186 19.19 0.53 -11.74
N GLN A 187 19.41 -0.46 -10.87
CA GLN A 187 19.65 -1.86 -11.28
C GLN A 187 18.35 -2.59 -11.67
N PHE A 188 17.19 -1.96 -11.45
CA PHE A 188 15.88 -2.54 -11.70
C PHE A 188 15.14 -1.77 -12.80
N PRO A 189 14.44 -2.44 -13.74
CA PRO A 189 13.59 -1.77 -14.71
C PRO A 189 12.40 -1.08 -14.03
N LEU A 190 11.62 -0.32 -14.80
CA LEU A 190 10.39 0.29 -14.29
C LEU A 190 9.26 -0.75 -14.15
N PHE A 191 9.21 -1.74 -15.04
CA PHE A 191 8.29 -2.88 -15.01
C PHE A 191 9.08 -4.15 -15.37
N ALA A 192 9.15 -5.11 -14.45
CA ALA A 192 9.79 -6.42 -14.61
C ALA A 192 8.77 -7.57 -14.72
N TRP A 193 7.50 -7.25 -14.49
CA TRP A 193 6.32 -8.10 -14.59
C TRP A 193 5.33 -7.43 -15.53
#